data_AF-A0A015J9I9-F1
#
_entry.id   AF-A0A015J9I9-F1
#
_cell.length_a   1.000
_cell.length_b   1.000
_cell.length_c   1.000
_cell.angle_alpha   90.00
_cell.angle_beta   90.00
_cell.angle_gamma   90.00
#
_symmetry.space_group_name_H-M   'P 1'
#
loop_
_entity.id
_entity.type
_entity.pdbx_description
1 polymer ?
#
loop_
_entity_poly.entity_id
_entity_poly.type
_entity_poly.pdbx_seq_one_letter_code
_entity_poly.pdbx_strand_id
1 'polypeptide(L)' 'MEYADGGSLRNYLKKNFHNLTWNDKYNLAYQLASAVLCLHSEGIVHHDLHSGNVLVHQNTIKLADVKNWRMK' A
#
# COMPACT_ATOMS: atom_id res chain seq x y z
N MET A 1 -2.49 -16.87 0.39
CA MET A 1 -2.17 -15.51 0.88
C MET A 1 -0.74 -15.27 0.43
N GLU A 2 -0.52 -14.47 -0.61
CA GLU A 2 0.84 -14.19 -1.07
C GLU A 2 1.60 -13.54 0.08
N TYR A 3 2.69 -14.16 0.50
CA TYR A 3 3.55 -13.66 1.55
C TYR A 3 4.25 -12.40 1.01
N ALA A 4 3.87 -11.22 1.52
CA ALA A 4 4.57 -9.99 1.15
C ALA A 4 5.90 -9.95 1.91
N ASP A 5 6.97 -10.44 1.29
CA ASP A 5 8.30 -10.52 1.92
C ASP A 5 8.86 -9.18 2.43
N GLY A 6 8.36 -8.03 1.94
CA GLY A 6 8.74 -6.70 2.43
C GLY A 6 7.96 -6.23 3.66
N GLY A 7 6.92 -6.96 4.09
CA GLY A 7 6.04 -6.60 5.18
C GLY A 7 5.17 -5.37 4.89
N SER A 8 4.64 -4.76 5.96
CA SER A 8 3.86 -3.52 5.83
C SER A 8 4.74 -2.33 5.40
N LEU A 9 4.14 -1.35 4.72
CA LEU A 9 4.78 -0.08 4.32
C LEU A 9 5.42 0.60 5.53
N ARG A 10 4.77 0.55 6.69
CA ARG A 10 5.34 1.01 7.96
C ARG A 10 6.71 0.36 8.26
N ASN A 11 6.81 -0.96 8.17
CA ASN A 11 8.04 -1.69 8.46
C ASN A 11 9.08 -1.52 7.36
N TYR A 12 8.63 -1.50 6.10
CA TYR A 12 9.48 -1.27 4.94
C TYR A 12 10.17 0.10 5.01
N LEU A 13 9.42 1.17 5.28
CA LEU A 13 9.97 2.51 5.43
C LEU A 13 10.91 2.59 6.63
N LYS A 14 10.55 2.01 7.79
CA LYS A 14 11.46 1.98 8.96
C LYS A 14 12.83 1.39 8.65
N LYS A 15 12.90 0.38 7.77
CA LYS A 15 14.15 -0.30 7.40
C LYS A 15 14.90 0.40 6.26
N ASN A 16 14.18 0.99 5.30
CA ASN A 16 14.76 1.39 4.01
C ASN A 16 14.70 2.89 3.73
N PHE A 17 14.12 3.73 4.59
CA PHE A 17 13.84 5.14 4.28
C PHE A 17 15.06 5.94 3.76
N HIS A 18 16.24 5.68 4.32
CA HIS A 18 17.49 6.32 3.92
C HIS A 18 18.09 5.76 2.63
N ASN A 19 17.73 4.53 2.24
CA ASN A 19 18.19 3.88 1.02
C ASN A 19 17.28 4.18 -0.18
N LEU A 20 16.07 4.68 0.06
CA LEU A 20 15.13 5.05 -0.98
C LEU A 20 15.49 6.41 -1.59
N THR A 21 15.60 6.43 -2.92
CA THR A 21 15.68 7.68 -3.67
C THR A 21 14.35 8.43 -3.59
N TRP A 22 14.36 9.71 -3.96
CA TRP A 22 13.11 10.47 -4.13
C TRP A 22 12.18 9.83 -5.18
N ASN A 23 12.75 9.25 -6.24
CA ASN A 23 11.97 8.57 -7.27
C ASN A 23 11.28 7.32 -6.71
N ASP A 24 11.96 6.54 -5.85
CA ASP A 24 11.33 5.38 -5.21
C ASP A 24 10.16 5.79 -4.31
N LYS A 25 10.35 6.86 -3.53
CA LYS A 25 9.30 7.41 -2.65
C LYS A 25 8.11 7.90 -3.45
N TYR A 26 8.35 8.60 -4.56
CA TYR A 26 7.33 9.04 -5.49
C TYR A 26 6.57 7.84 -6.08
N ASN A 27 7.28 6.82 -6.57
CA ASN A 27 6.66 5.63 -7.16
C ASN A 27 5.76 4.88 -6.17
N LEU A 28 6.18 4.73 -4.91
CA LEU A 28 5.36 4.11 -3.87
C LEU A 28 4.08 4.93 -3.59
N ALA A 29 4.21 6.26 -3.52
CA ALA A 29 3.06 7.15 -3.32
C ALA A 29 2.08 7.12 -4.50
N TYR A 30 2.61 7.14 -5.73
CA TYR A 30 1.83 7.06 -6.95
C TYR A 30 1.02 5.76 -7.04
N GLN A 31 1.67 4.61 -6.74
CA GLN A 31 0.99 3.32 -6.73
C GLN A 31 -0.10 3.23 -5.65
N LEU A 32 0.16 3.76 -4.45
CA LEU A 32 -0.84 3.81 -3.39
C LEU A 32 -2.06 4.64 -3.81
N ALA A 33 -1.83 5.83 -4.38
CA ALA A 33 -2.90 6.67 -4.89
C ALA A 33 -3.71 5.98 -6.01
N SER A 34 -3.01 5.30 -6.93
CA SER A 34 -3.63 4.56 -8.03
C SER A 34 -4.48 3.39 -7.54
N ALA A 35 -4.00 2.63 -6.53
CA ALA A 35 -4.74 1.53 -5.93
C ALA A 35 -6.01 2.01 -5.22
N VAL A 36 -5.93 3.12 -4.47
CA VAL A 36 -7.08 3.73 -3.81
C VAL A 36 -8.09 4.28 -4.82
N LEU A 37 -7.61 4.93 -5.89
CA LEU A 37 -8.46 5.40 -6.98
C LEU A 37 -9.23 4.23 -7.63
N CYS A 38 -8.57 3.11 -7.88
CA CYS A 38 -9.19 1.90 -8.43
C CYS A 38 -10.28 1.34 -7.50
N LEU A 39 -10.06 1.28 -6.18
CA LEU A 39 -11.11 0.87 -5.26
C LEU A 39 -12.31 1.84 -5.30
N HIS A 40 -12.03 3.14 -5.28
CA HIS A 40 -13.06 4.16 -5.30
C HIS A 40 -13.87 4.18 -6.61
N SER A 41 -13.26 3.86 -7.76
CA SER A 41 -13.99 3.74 -9.04
C SER A 41 -14.98 2.57 -9.04
N GLU A 42 -14.69 1.52 -8.26
CA GLU A 42 -15.59 0.39 -8.04
C GLU A 42 -16.60 0.64 -6.90
N GLY A 43 -16.64 1.85 -6.34
CA GLY A 43 -17.52 2.18 -5.21
C GLY A 43 -17.10 1.53 -3.88
N ILE A 44 -15.90 0.99 -3.79
CA ILE A 44 -15.37 0.31 -2.60
C ILE A 44 -14.59 1.30 -1.73
N VAL A 45 -14.87 1.33 -0.44
CA VAL A 45 -14.12 2.08 0.57
C VAL A 45 -13.38 1.11 1.49
N HIS A 46 -12.06 1.29 1.63
CA HIS A 46 -11.19 0.41 2.42
C HIS A 46 -11.44 0.48 3.95
N HIS A 47 -11.89 1.64 4.45
CA HIS A 47 -12.21 1.96 5.85
C HIS A 47 -11.08 1.84 6.90
N ASP A 48 -10.01 1.08 6.66
CA ASP A 48 -8.87 0.93 7.57
C ASP A 48 -7.53 1.15 6.85
N LEU A 49 -7.50 2.18 6.00
CA LEU A 49 -6.33 2.50 5.20
C LEU A 49 -5.27 3.19 6.06
N HIS A 50 -4.27 2.42 6.48
CA HIS A 50 -3.10 2.91 7.19
C HIS A 50 -1.83 2.19 6.76
N SER A 51 -0.64 2.73 7.07
CA SER A 51 0.65 2.17 6.64
C SER A 51 0.94 0.74 7.14
N GLY A 52 0.20 0.23 8.12
CA GLY A 52 0.21 -1.18 8.54
C GLY A 52 -0.54 -2.15 7.61
N ASN A 53 -1.52 -1.66 6.84
CA ASN A 53 -2.40 -2.42 5.94
C ASN A 53 -2.04 -2.19 4.46
N VAL A 54 -0.94 -1.48 4.21
CA VAL A 54 -0.31 -1.36 2.90
C VAL A 54 0.89 -2.28 2.92
N LEU A 55 1.01 -3.20 1.97
CA LEU A 55 2.13 -4.13 1.84
C LEU A 55 3.07 -3.64 0.74
N VAL A 56 4.37 -3.90 0.90
CA VAL A 56 5.39 -3.60 -0.10
C VAL A 56 6.09 -4.89 -0.50
N HIS A 57 6.19 -5.17 -1.80
CA HIS A 57 6.97 -6.28 -2.34
C HIS A 57 7.62 -5.86 -3.66
N GLN A 58 8.95 -5.95 -3.77
CA GLN A 58 9.69 -5.56 -4.98
C GLN A 58 9.26 -4.16 -5.51
N ASN A 59 9.26 -3.15 -4.61
CA ASN A 59 8.81 -1.79 -4.88
C ASN A 59 7.35 -1.64 -5.38
N THR A 60 6.53 -2.69 -5.24
CA THR A 60 5.12 -2.69 -5.58
C THR A 60 4.24 -2.56 -4.33
N ILE A 61 3.24 -1.69 -4.38
CA ILE A 61 2.22 -1.52 -3.34
C ILE A 61 1.08 -2.53 -3.53
N LYS A 62 0.66 -3.17 -2.44
CA LYS A 62 -0.59 -3.94 -2.38
C LYS A 62 -1.42 -3.48 -1.18
N LEU A 63 -2.70 -3.22 -1.38
CA LEU A 63 -3.64 -2.99 -0.27
C LEU A 63 -4.02 -4.33 0.34
N ALA A 64 -3.91 -4.43 1.66
CA ALA A 64 -4.28 -5.62 2.42
C ALA A 64 -5.52 -5.35 3.28
N ASP A 65 -5.88 -6.36 4.08
CA ASP A 65 -7.04 -6.34 4.98
C ASP A 65 -8.39 -6.12 4.29
N VAL A 66 -8.74 -7.07 3.42
CA VAL A 66 -9.99 -7.09 2.64
C VAL A 66 -11.25 -7.17 3.51
N LYS A 67 -11.11 -7.55 4.79
CA LYS A 67 -12.25 -7.77 5.69
C LYS A 67 -13.00 -6.48 6.03
N ASN A 68 -12.35 -5.33 5.87
CA ASN A 68 -12.91 -4.02 6.22
C ASN A 68 -13.45 -3.25 5.00
N TRP A 69 -13.39 -3.83 3.80
CA TRP A 69 -13.82 -3.15 2.57
C TRP A 69 -15.35 -3.15 2.49
N ARG A 70 -15.95 -1.99 2.24
CA ARG A 70 -17.41 -1.84 2.11
C ARG A 70 -17.76 -1.14 0.80
N MET A 71 -18.86 -1.57 0.18
CA MET A 71 -19.48 -0.79 -0.89
C MET A 71 -20.09 0.48 -0.30
N LYS A 72 -20.00 1.58 -1.02
CA LYS A 72 -20.76 2.80 -0.73
C LYS A 72 -22.27 2.58 -0.85
#